data_AF-A0A1D1VBJ4-F1
#
_entry.id   AF-A0A1D1VBJ4-F1
#
_cell.length_a   1.000
_cell.length_b   1.000
_cell.length_c   1.000
_cell.angle_alpha   90.00
_cell.angle_beta   90.00
_cell.angle_gamma   90.00
#
_symmetry.space_group_name_H-M   'P 1'
#
loop_
_entity.id
_entity.type
_entity.pdbx_description
1 polymer ?
#
loop_
_entity_poly.entity_id
_entity_poly.type
_entity_poly.pdbx_seq_one_letter_code
_entity_poly.pdbx_strand_id
1 'polypeptide(L)'
;MFKPLVLYDGVLHLGSIYDNTNDKLYVAVNRKGVMDHKVLTDYFRQEMLPNAPDKCVVLMDGHYSHVTNIKLFKLCIESGKDICLICLPSGQTDKLQPLDS
;
A
#
# COMPACT_ATOMS: atom_id res chain seq x y z
N MET A 1 -2.92 -14.40 -2.79
CA MET A 1 -3.59 -13.69 -1.68
C MET A 1 -2.65 -12.58 -1.26
N PHE A 2 -3.14 -11.35 -1.13
CA PHE A 2 -2.28 -10.22 -0.78
C PHE A 2 -1.78 -10.33 0.66
N LYS A 3 -0.48 -10.14 0.87
CA LYS A 3 0.11 -10.06 2.21
C LYS A 3 -0.31 -8.74 2.88
N PRO A 4 -0.92 -8.76 4.07
CA PRO A 4 -1.19 -7.54 4.82
C PRO A 4 0.10 -6.77 5.06
N LEU A 5 0.06 -5.46 4.82
CA LEU A 5 1.17 -4.57 5.10
C LEU A 5 1.18 -4.18 6.58
N VAL A 6 2.31 -4.40 7.25
CA VAL A 6 2.57 -3.92 8.60
C VAL A 6 3.67 -2.88 8.54
N LEU A 7 3.34 -1.65 8.94
CA LEU A 7 4.28 -0.52 8.97
C LEU A 7 4.70 -0.25 10.41
N TYR A 8 6.00 -0.35 10.67
CA TYR A 8 6.59 0.03 11.96
C TYR A 8 7.16 1.45 11.90
N ASP A 9 6.99 2.18 13.00
CA ASP A 9 7.67 3.45 13.23
C ASP A 9 9.14 3.23 13.66
N GLY A 10 10.03 4.13 13.26
CA GLY A 10 11.42 4.22 13.69
C GLY A 10 12.46 3.78 12.67
N VAL A 11 13.63 3.40 13.16
CA VAL A 11 14.80 2.92 12.37
C VAL A 11 15.10 1.46 12.72
N LEU A 12 14.07 0.70 13.09
CA LEU A 12 14.18 -0.70 13.50
C LEU A 12 14.89 -1.55 12.43
N HIS A 13 15.70 -2.51 12.88
CA HIS A 13 16.33 -3.49 12.01
C HIS A 13 15.27 -4.49 11.48
N LEU A 14 14.89 -4.32 10.22
CA LEU A 14 13.88 -5.14 9.52
C LEU A 14 14.10 -6.65 9.69
N GLY A 15 15.36 -7.12 9.67
CA GLY A 15 15.68 -8.55 9.76
C GLY A 15 15.02 -9.27 10.95
N SER A 16 15.12 -8.69 12.15
CA SER A 16 14.53 -9.28 13.37
C SER A 16 12.99 -9.36 13.36
N ILE A 17 12.33 -8.50 12.59
CA ILE A 17 10.87 -8.49 12.47
C ILE A 17 10.42 -9.56 11.46
N TYR A 18 11.19 -9.76 10.38
CA TYR A 18 10.87 -10.74 9.33
C TYR A 18 10.96 -12.18 9.84
N ASP A 19 11.91 -12.49 10.72
CA ASP A 19 12.23 -13.85 11.18
C ASP A 19 11.04 -14.66 11.76
N ASN A 20 9.96 -14.00 12.20
CA ASN A 20 8.77 -14.65 12.76
C ASN A 20 7.49 -14.54 11.92
N THR A 21 7.55 -13.90 10.75
CA THR A 21 6.35 -13.67 9.92
C THR A 21 5.98 -14.85 9.03
N ASN A 22 6.90 -15.81 8.83
CA ASN A 22 6.75 -16.92 7.89
C ASN A 22 6.31 -16.47 6.48
N ASP A 23 6.78 -15.31 6.03
CA ASP A 23 6.44 -14.70 4.73
C ASP A 23 4.94 -14.37 4.53
N LYS A 24 4.15 -14.32 5.62
CA LYS A 24 2.71 -14.02 5.55
C LYS A 24 2.38 -12.53 5.56
N LEU A 25 3.35 -11.68 5.89
CA LEU A 25 3.18 -10.24 6.05
C LEU A 25 4.17 -9.50 5.16
N TYR A 26 3.74 -8.37 4.62
CA TYR A 26 4.64 -7.40 4.02
C TYR A 26 5.09 -6.41 5.10
N VAL A 27 6.36 -6.41 5.48
CA VAL A 27 6.85 -5.56 6.57
C VAL A 27 7.60 -4.35 6.01
N ALA A 28 7.13 -3.17 6.39
CA ALA A 28 7.77 -1.90 6.07
C ALA A 28 8.16 -1.14 7.35
N VAL A 29 9.14 -0.25 7.23
CA VAL A 29 9.56 0.64 8.30
C VAL A 29 9.81 2.04 7.75
N ASN A 30 9.35 3.07 8.47
CA ASN A 30 9.79 4.43 8.23
C ASN A 30 9.78 5.26 9.53
N ARG A 31 10.39 6.45 9.48
CA ARG A 31 10.59 7.30 10.67
C ARG A 31 9.31 7.88 11.30
N LYS A 32 8.15 7.74 10.66
CA LYS A 32 6.91 8.41 11.10
C LYS A 32 5.80 7.43 11.48
N GLY A 33 5.94 6.14 11.15
CA GLY A 33 4.85 5.17 11.26
C GLY A 33 3.64 5.49 10.37
N VAL A 34 3.79 6.36 9.36
CA VAL A 34 2.71 6.77 8.45
C VAL A 34 3.07 6.33 7.03
N MET A 35 2.11 5.75 6.31
CA MET A 35 2.35 5.28 4.94
C MET A 35 2.69 6.45 4.01
N ASP A 36 3.96 6.55 3.65
CA ASP A 36 4.46 7.55 2.71
C ASP A 36 4.44 7.03 1.26
N HIS A 37 4.78 7.92 0.32
CA HIS A 37 4.83 7.58 -1.10
C HIS A 37 5.74 6.38 -1.40
N LYS A 38 6.85 6.22 -0.68
CA LYS A 38 7.82 5.14 -0.92
C LYS A 38 7.23 3.81 -0.46
N VAL A 39 6.73 3.74 0.79
CA VAL A 39 6.14 2.52 1.35
C VAL A 39 4.99 2.02 0.46
N LEU A 40 4.07 2.91 0.08
CA LEU A 40 2.95 2.55 -0.78
C LEU A 40 3.40 2.05 -2.15
N THR A 41 4.33 2.76 -2.80
CA THR A 41 4.83 2.37 -4.14
C THR A 41 5.56 1.02 -4.10
N ASP A 42 6.37 0.78 -3.06
CA ASP A 42 7.12 -0.48 -2.94
C ASP A 42 6.17 -1.65 -2.65
N TYR A 43 5.14 -1.46 -1.83
CA TYR A 43 4.10 -2.45 -1.62
C TYR A 43 3.36 -2.80 -2.92
N PHE A 44 2.98 -1.80 -3.71
CA PHE A 44 2.36 -2.03 -5.02
C PHE A 44 3.28 -2.81 -5.95
N ARG A 45 4.56 -2.44 -6.02
CA ARG A 45 5.52 -3.11 -6.91
C ARG A 45 5.74 -4.56 -6.52
N GLN A 46 5.89 -4.84 -5.23
CA GLN A 46 6.37 -6.13 -4.73
C GLN A 46 5.24 -7.11 -4.44
N GLU A 47 4.08 -6.62 -4.00
CA GLU A 47 2.98 -7.46 -3.56
C GLU A 47 1.73 -7.27 -4.43
N MET A 48 1.24 -6.04 -4.59
CA MET A 48 -0.06 -5.81 -5.20
C MET A 48 -0.04 -6.15 -6.70
N LEU A 49 0.86 -5.55 -7.49
CA LEU A 49 0.89 -5.72 -8.94
C LEU A 49 1.19 -7.16 -9.39
N PRO A 50 2.14 -7.90 -8.81
CA PRO A 50 2.36 -9.30 -9.19
C PRO A 50 1.13 -10.18 -8.96
N ASN A 51 0.35 -9.90 -7.92
CA ASN A 51 -0.80 -10.71 -7.50
C ASN A 51 -2.16 -10.16 -7.97
N ALA A 52 -2.21 -8.96 -8.56
CA ALA A 52 -3.44 -8.34 -9.02
C ALA A 52 -4.01 -9.03 -10.28
N PRO A 53 -5.35 -9.12 -10.42
CA PRO A 53 -5.98 -9.49 -11.68
C PRO A 53 -5.70 -8.43 -12.77
N ASP A 54 -5.92 -8.79 -14.04
CA ASP A 54 -5.70 -7.90 -15.19
C ASP A 54 -6.61 -6.66 -15.17
N LYS A 55 -7.80 -6.78 -14.58
CA LYS A 55 -8.72 -5.67 -14.30
C LYS A 55 -8.93 -5.56 -12.80
N CYS A 56 -8.56 -4.44 -12.21
CA CYS A 56 -8.60 -4.25 -10.76
C CYS A 56 -9.01 -2.82 -10.40
N VAL A 57 -9.93 -2.69 -9.43
CA VAL A 57 -10.24 -1.41 -8.80
C VAL A 57 -9.63 -1.43 -7.40
N VAL A 58 -8.81 -0.44 -7.10
CA VAL A 58 -8.20 -0.27 -5.77
C VAL A 58 -8.80 0.96 -5.12
N LEU A 59 -9.48 0.73 -3.99
CA LEU A 59 -9.97 1.78 -3.12
C LEU A 59 -8.86 2.16 -2.13
N MET A 60 -8.57 3.44 -2.00
CA MET A 60 -7.59 3.99 -1.05
C MET A 60 -8.22 5.15 -0.28
N ASP A 61 -7.79 5.37 0.95
CA ASP A 61 -8.12 6.60 1.68
C ASP A 61 -7.45 7.82 1.03
N GLY A 62 -8.10 8.98 1.18
CA GLY A 62 -7.67 10.25 0.59
C GLY A 62 -6.50 10.92 1.29
N HIS A 63 -5.48 10.16 1.70
CA HIS A 63 -4.26 10.73 2.26
C HIS A 63 -3.41 11.43 1.19
N TYR A 64 -2.67 12.46 1.60
CA TYR A 64 -1.80 13.23 0.70
C TYR A 64 -0.82 12.33 -0.08
N SER A 65 -0.24 11.33 0.59
CA SER A 65 0.70 10.37 0.01
C SER A 65 0.08 9.44 -1.03
N HIS A 66 -1.26 9.34 -1.08
CA HIS A 66 -1.97 8.44 -2.00
C HIS A 66 -2.38 9.20 -3.27
N VAL A 67 -2.87 10.43 -3.10
CA VAL A 67 -3.36 11.28 -4.21
C VAL A 67 -2.24 11.97 -5.00
N THR A 68 -1.06 12.18 -4.40
CA THR A 68 0.07 12.87 -5.06
C THR A 68 1.19 11.94 -5.51
N ASN A 69 0.96 10.62 -5.52
CA ASN A 69 1.99 9.64 -5.80
C ASN A 69 2.20 9.35 -7.28
N ILE A 70 2.86 10.30 -7.96
CA ILE A 70 3.19 10.18 -9.38
C ILE A 70 3.97 8.87 -9.68
N LYS A 71 4.83 8.41 -8.76
CA LYS A 71 5.59 7.18 -8.94
C LYS A 71 4.69 5.94 -8.96
N LEU A 72 3.70 5.89 -8.06
CA LEU A 72 2.68 4.85 -8.06
C LEU A 72 1.84 4.87 -9.33
N PHE A 73 1.40 6.05 -9.77
CA PHE A 73 0.58 6.18 -10.98
C PHE A 73 1.33 5.69 -12.21
N LYS A 74 2.59 6.12 -12.35
CA LYS A 74 3.48 5.64 -13.42
C LYS A 74 3.66 4.12 -13.35
N LEU A 75 3.89 3.57 -12.16
CA LEU A 75 4.03 2.13 -11.96
C LEU A 75 2.77 1.36 -12.40
N CYS A 76 1.57 1.87 -12.12
CA CYS A 76 0.32 1.23 -12.53
C CYS A 76 0.10 1.33 -14.05
N ILE A 77 0.45 2.46 -14.68
CA ILE A 77 0.37 2.62 -16.14
C ILE A 77 1.34 1.66 -16.84
N GLU A 78 2.57 1.55 -16.33
CA GLU A 78 3.63 0.72 -16.91
C GLU A 78 3.44 -0.77 -16.63
N SER A 79 2.55 -1.17 -15.71
CA SER A 79 2.35 -2.58 -15.38
C SER A 79 1.63 -3.37 -16.47
N GLY A 80 1.06 -2.70 -17.48
CA GLY A 80 0.28 -3.34 -18.54
C GLY A 80 -1.07 -3.92 -18.09
N LYS A 81 -1.50 -3.59 -16.87
CA LYS A 81 -2.79 -4.02 -16.29
C LYS A 81 -3.77 -2.84 -16.26
N ASP A 82 -5.06 -3.14 -16.33
CA ASP A 82 -6.15 -2.18 -16.20
C ASP A 82 -6.45 -1.94 -14.71
N ILE A 83 -5.65 -1.07 -14.10
CA ILE A 83 -5.75 -0.70 -12.68
C ILE A 83 -6.43 0.66 -12.54
N CYS A 84 -7.60 0.69 -11.90
CA CYS A 84 -8.29 1.92 -11.53
C CYS A 84 -8.04 2.23 -10.05
N LEU A 85 -7.42 3.37 -9.76
CA LEU A 85 -7.19 3.86 -8.41
C LEU A 85 -8.28 4.87 -8.03
N ILE A 86 -9.04 4.59 -6.98
CA ILE A 86 -10.06 5.49 -6.44
C ILE A 86 -9.65 5.91 -5.04
N CYS A 87 -9.31 7.19 -4.89
CA CYS A 87 -9.07 7.78 -3.57
C CYS A 87 -10.37 8.34 -3.01
N LEU A 88 -10.77 7.86 -1.84
CA LEU A 88 -11.94 8.36 -1.12
C LEU A 88 -11.67 9.77 -0.57
N PRO A 89 -12.71 10.59 -0.33
CA PRO A 89 -12.55 11.89 0.30
C PRO A 89 -11.84 11.78 1.66
N SER A 90 -10.84 12.63 1.87
CA SER A 90 -10.06 12.64 3.12
C SER A 90 -10.96 12.86 4.33
N GLY A 91 -10.71 12.11 5.41
CA GLY A 91 -11.50 12.18 6.64
C GLY A 91 -12.93 11.64 6.53
N GLN A 92 -13.28 10.92 5.46
CA GLN A 92 -14.55 10.21 5.30
C GLN A 92 -14.37 8.69 5.10
N THR A 93 -13.14 8.19 5.20
CA THR A 93 -12.82 6.77 4.97
C THR A 93 -13.62 5.86 5.91
N ASP A 94 -13.76 6.25 7.18
CA ASP A 94 -14.54 5.56 8.21
C ASP A 94 -16.02 5.37 7.84
N LYS A 95 -16.56 6.25 7.00
CA LYS A 95 -17.97 6.19 6.55
C LYS A 95 -18.16 5.49 5.22
N LEU A 96 -17.09 5.36 4.43
CA LEU A 96 -17.15 4.95 3.03
C LEU A 96 -16.44 3.62 2.78
N GLN A 97 -15.45 3.27 3.61
CA GLN A 97 -14.67 2.06 3.49
C GLN A 97 -15.27 0.97 4.39
N PRO A 98 -15.71 -0.17 3.82
CA PRO A 98 -16.34 -1.25 4.58
C PRO A 98 -15.44 -1.93 5.62
N LEU A 99 -14.14 -1.63 5.62
CA LEU A 99 -13.14 -2.24 6.50
C LEU A 99 -12.83 -1.38 7.74
N ASP A 100 -13.31 -0.13 7.78
CA ASP A 100 -13.03 0.81 8.88
C ASP A 100 -14.14 0.82 9.95
N SER A 101 -15.14 -0.07 9.82
CA SER A 101 -16.29 -0.23 10.74
C SER A 101 -16.02 -1.08 11.97
#